data_AF-A0A412SV30-F1
#
_entry.id   AF-A0A412SV30-F1
#
_cell.length_a   1.000
_cell.length_b   1.000
_cell.length_c   1.000
_cell.angle_alpha   90.00
_cell.angle_beta   90.00
_cell.angle_gamma   90.00
#
_symmetry.space_group_name_H-M   'P 1'
#
loop_
_entity.id
_entity.type
_entity.pdbx_description
1 polymer ?
#
loop_
_entity_poly.entity_id
_entity_poly.type
_entity_poly.pdbx_seq_one_letter_code
_entity_poly.pdbx_strand_id
1 'polypeptide(L)'
;MNVTITFKNKVESYYTRADGSAALSKDVLELTADGSAAVLWSRLEFDRGGGDDGTKPRTERGFSREVLRLPPAAAVGPGGSLDEFWDRANQYCGVAEVEIDGKLVYPF
;
A
#
# COMPACT_ATOMS: atom_id res chain seq x y z
N MET A 1 3.76 -1.98 -7.13
CA MET A 1 4.47 -1.52 -5.92
C MET A 1 4.58 -2.69 -4.96
N ASN A 2 5.74 -2.86 -4.30
CA ASN A 2 5.90 -3.77 -3.17
C ASN A 2 6.27 -3.01 -1.90
N VAL A 3 5.74 -3.47 -0.76
CA VAL A 3 6.06 -2.96 0.58
C VAL A 3 6.48 -4.13 1.44
N THR A 4 7.70 -4.10 1.95
CA THR A 4 8.23 -5.11 2.87
C THR A 4 8.42 -4.47 4.23
N ILE A 5 7.85 -5.09 5.26
CA ILE A 5 7.92 -4.65 6.65
C ILE A 5 8.67 -5.72 7.44
N THR A 6 9.82 -5.34 8.00
CA THR A 6 10.63 -6.20 8.86
C THR A 6 10.28 -5.91 10.31
N PHE A 7 9.96 -6.94 11.06
CA PHE A 7 9.82 -6.94 12.52
C PHE A 7 10.93 -7.79 13.13
N LYS A 8 11.13 -7.70 14.45
CA LYS A 8 12.15 -8.50 15.15
C LYS A 8 12.00 -10.01 14.98
N ASN A 9 10.78 -10.51 14.75
CA ASN A 9 10.46 -11.94 14.72
C ASN A 9 9.82 -12.42 13.41
N LYS A 10 9.55 -11.53 12.45
CA LYS A 10 8.93 -11.87 11.17
C LYS A 10 9.20 -10.80 10.12
N VAL A 11 9.06 -11.17 8.86
CA VAL A 11 9.06 -10.24 7.72
C VAL A 11 7.77 -10.45 6.95
N GLU A 12 7.05 -9.38 6.65
CA GLU A 12 5.82 -9.40 5.87
C GLU A 12 6.03 -8.60 4.58
N SER A 13 5.65 -9.15 3.43
CA SER A 13 5.78 -8.46 2.15
C SER A 13 4.45 -8.46 1.40
N TYR A 14 4.07 -7.29 0.93
CA TYR A 14 2.83 -7.02 0.22
C TYR A 14 3.18 -6.49 -1.15
N TYR A 15 2.48 -6.96 -2.18
CA TYR A 15 2.66 -6.46 -3.53
C TYR A 15 1.31 -6.18 -4.16
N THR A 16 1.21 -5.08 -4.88
CA THR A 16 0.12 -4.89 -5.82
C THR A 16 0.41 -5.68 -7.09
N ARG A 17 -0.59 -6.41 -7.57
CA ARG A 17 -0.51 -7.04 -8.88
C ARG A 17 -1.05 -6.05 -9.91
N ALA A 18 -0.23 -5.74 -10.90
CA ALA A 18 -0.71 -5.23 -12.18
C ALA A 18 -0.80 -6.40 -13.15
N ASP A 19 -1.93 -6.56 -13.84
CA ASP A 19 -1.97 -7.37 -15.04
C ASP A 19 -1.32 -6.58 -16.19
N GLY A 20 -0.51 -7.25 -17.01
CA GLY A 20 0.24 -6.60 -18.09
C GLY A 20 -0.63 -6.12 -19.25
N SER A 21 -1.96 -6.18 -19.11
CA SER A 21 -2.94 -5.77 -20.12
C SER A 21 -3.46 -4.34 -19.92
N ALA A 22 -3.11 -3.69 -18.80
CA ALA A 22 -3.51 -2.32 -18.54
C ALA A 22 -2.73 -1.32 -19.41
N ALA A 23 -3.41 -0.25 -19.85
CA ALA A 23 -2.76 0.89 -20.50
C ALA A 23 -2.06 1.78 -19.46
N LEU A 24 -2.63 1.88 -18.26
CA LEU A 24 -2.05 2.55 -17.10
C LEU A 24 -2.28 1.71 -15.84
N SER A 25 -1.26 1.63 -14.99
CA SER A 25 -1.36 1.07 -13.64
C SER A 25 -1.03 2.15 -12.61
N LYS A 26 -1.86 2.27 -11.58
CA LYS A 26 -1.59 3.11 -10.40
C LYS A 26 -1.54 2.23 -9.17
N ASP A 27 -0.45 2.33 -8.42
CA ASP A 27 -0.30 1.74 -7.10
C ASP A 27 -0.18 2.84 -6.05
N VAL A 28 -0.81 2.66 -4.90
CA VAL A 28 -0.83 3.64 -3.81
C VAL A 28 -0.64 2.94 -2.48
N LEU A 29 0.32 3.45 -1.71
CA LEU A 29 0.40 3.24 -0.27
C LEU A 29 -0.05 4.54 0.41
N GLU A 30 -1.14 4.47 1.17
CA GLU A 30 -1.70 5.63 1.85
C GLU A 30 -2.21 5.27 3.26
N LEU A 31 -2.51 6.30 4.05
CA LEU A 31 -3.15 6.11 5.35
C LEU A 31 -4.66 6.10 5.22
N THR A 32 -5.34 5.36 6.10
CA THR A 32 -6.77 5.55 6.35
C THR A 32 -7.04 6.98 6.82
N ALA A 33 -8.27 7.47 6.61
CA ALA A 33 -8.63 8.86 6.92
C ALA A 33 -8.44 9.25 8.41
N ASP A 34 -8.48 8.27 9.30
CA ASP A 34 -8.23 8.42 10.74
C ASP A 34 -6.74 8.24 11.13
N GLY A 35 -5.86 7.95 10.17
CA GLY A 35 -4.44 7.72 10.39
C GLY A 35 -4.11 6.44 11.18
N SER A 36 -5.06 5.50 11.30
CA SER A 36 -4.87 4.30 12.12
C SER A 36 -4.21 3.14 11.37
N ALA A 37 -4.24 3.14 10.04
CA ALA A 37 -3.68 2.06 9.24
C ALA A 37 -3.05 2.55 7.94
N ALA A 38 -1.99 1.86 7.50
CA ALA A 38 -1.44 1.98 6.17
C ALA A 38 -2.09 0.93 5.26
N VAL A 39 -2.54 1.36 4.09
CA VAL A 39 -3.28 0.57 3.12
C VAL A 39 -2.58 0.65 1.77
N LEU A 40 -2.28 -0.53 1.23
CA LEU A 40 -1.76 -0.70 -0.11
C LEU A 40 -2.91 -1.09 -1.04
N TRP A 41 -3.03 -0.40 -2.18
CA TRP A 41 -3.99 -0.76 -3.21
C TRP A 41 -3.48 -0.39 -4.59
N SER A 42 -4.06 -1.02 -5.60
CA SER A 42 -3.79 -0.72 -7.01
C SER A 42 -5.06 -0.47 -7.78
N ARG A 43 -4.92 0.13 -8.95
CA ARG A 43 -5.97 0.26 -9.94
C ARG A 43 -5.36 0.21 -11.31
N LEU A 44 -6.00 -0.54 -12.19
CA LEU A 44 -5.66 -0.58 -13.61
C LEU A 44 -6.67 0.22 -14.41
N GLU A 45 -6.17 0.98 -15.38
CA GLU A 45 -6.97 1.64 -16.40
C GLU A 45 -6.61 1.03 -17.76
N PHE A 46 -7.63 0.61 -18.50
CA PHE A 46 -7.48 -0.02 -19.80
C PHE A 46 -7.83 1.00 -20.89
N ASP A 47 -7.08 0.98 -22.00
CA ASP A 47 -7.40 1.82 -23.15
C ASP A 47 -8.78 1.44 -23.70
N ARG A 48 -9.56 2.46 -24.07
CA ARG A 48 -10.87 2.24 -24.72
C ARG A 48 -10.77 1.74 -26.16
N GLY A 49 -9.55 1.56 -26.70
CA GLY A 49 -9.33 1.33 -28.11
C GLY A 49 -8.42 0.15 -28.40
N GLY A 50 -9.02 -0.95 -28.85
CA GLY A 50 -8.34 -1.92 -29.71
C GLY A 50 -8.44 -3.38 -29.27
N GLY A 51 -9.44 -4.09 -29.80
CA GLY A 51 -9.38 -5.55 -29.95
C GLY A 51 -10.04 -6.42 -28.88
N ASP A 52 -10.88 -5.85 -28.01
CA ASP A 52 -11.85 -6.62 -27.24
C ASP A 52 -13.20 -6.47 -27.94
N ASP A 53 -14.04 -7.51 -27.96
CA ASP A 53 -15.35 -7.55 -28.62
C ASP A 53 -16.40 -6.58 -28.03
N GLY A 54 -15.94 -5.58 -27.27
CA GLY A 54 -16.59 -4.29 -27.07
C GLY A 54 -17.81 -4.30 -26.16
N THR A 55 -18.14 -5.45 -25.56
CA THR A 55 -19.41 -5.58 -24.84
C THR A 55 -19.36 -5.04 -23.42
N LYS A 56 -18.18 -4.92 -22.76
CA LYS A 56 -18.06 -4.31 -21.42
C LYS A 56 -16.69 -3.64 -21.20
N PRO A 57 -16.62 -2.41 -20.66
CA PRO A 57 -15.37 -1.84 -20.19
C PRO A 57 -14.80 -2.72 -19.07
N ARG A 58 -13.59 -3.25 -19.24
CA ARG A 58 -12.85 -3.87 -18.13
C ARG A 58 -12.48 -2.75 -17.16
N THR A 59 -13.15 -2.72 -16.02
CA THR A 59 -12.77 -1.89 -14.89
C THR A 59 -12.23 -2.81 -13.83
N GLU A 60 -10.92 -2.96 -13.75
CA GLU A 60 -10.35 -3.66 -12.60
C GLU A 60 -10.35 -2.69 -11.41
N ARG A 61 -11.10 -3.06 -10.36
CA ARG A 61 -11.01 -2.40 -9.07
C ARG A 61 -9.98 -3.19 -8.29
N GLY A 62 -8.80 -2.62 -8.04
CA GLY A 62 -7.87 -3.31 -7.16
C GLY A 62 -8.42 -3.37 -5.75
N PHE A 63 -8.02 -4.42 -5.05
CA PHE A 63 -8.44 -4.66 -3.68
C PHE A 63 -7.50 -3.92 -2.76
N SER A 64 -8.05 -3.07 -1.90
CA SER A 64 -7.27 -2.46 -0.84
C SER A 64 -6.90 -3.51 0.20
N ARG A 65 -5.64 -3.45 0.63
CA ARG A 65 -5.10 -4.32 1.66
C ARG A 65 -4.41 -3.47 2.72
N GLU A 66 -4.92 -3.57 3.93
CA GLU A 66 -4.19 -3.07 5.10
C GLU A 66 -2.88 -3.84 5.24
N VAL A 67 -1.77 -3.09 5.24
CA VAL A 67 -0.42 -3.66 5.43
C VAL A 67 0.02 -3.56 6.88
N LEU A 68 -0.46 -2.56 7.62
CA LEU A 68 -0.24 -2.45 9.06
C LEU A 68 -1.29 -1.54 9.70
N ARG A 69 -1.68 -1.86 10.93
CA ARG A 69 -2.53 -1.02 11.77
C ARG A 69 -1.86 -0.72 13.09
N LEU A 70 -1.90 0.55 13.46
CA LEU A 70 -1.42 1.03 14.75
C LEU A 70 -2.46 0.72 15.84
N PRO A 71 -2.02 0.49 17.09
CA PRO A 71 -2.90 0.52 18.24
C PRO A 71 -3.65 1.86 18.30
N PRO A 72 -4.91 1.91 18.79
CA PRO A 72 -5.71 3.14 18.80
C PRO A 72 -5.02 4.34 19.45
N ALA A 73 -4.23 4.13 20.51
CA ALA A 73 -3.50 5.18 21.21
C ALA A 73 -2.30 5.75 20.42
N ALA A 74 -1.91 5.11 19.31
CA ALA A 74 -0.76 5.48 18.48
C ALA A 74 -1.17 6.01 17.09
N ALA A 75 -2.47 6.03 16.76
CA ALA A 75 -2.94 6.56 15.48
C ALA A 75 -2.48 8.01 15.28
N VAL A 76 -2.03 8.34 14.07
CA VAL A 76 -1.51 9.69 13.77
C VAL A 76 -2.63 10.72 13.54
N GLY A 77 -3.88 10.25 13.46
CA GLY A 77 -5.04 11.10 13.28
C GLY A 77 -5.23 11.60 11.84
N PRO A 78 -6.31 12.35 11.59
CA PRO A 78 -6.58 12.93 10.28
C PRO A 78 -5.48 13.91 9.84
N GLY A 79 -4.97 13.73 8.63
CA GLY A 79 -3.91 14.57 8.07
C GLY A 79 -2.49 14.20 8.52
N GLY A 80 -2.33 13.12 9.30
CA GLY A 80 -1.01 12.57 9.62
C GLY A 80 -0.28 12.06 8.36
N SER A 81 1.05 12.02 8.46
CA SER A 81 1.93 11.61 7.36
C SER A 81 2.36 10.14 7.46
N LEU A 82 2.82 9.57 6.34
CA LEU A 82 3.42 8.23 6.34
C LEU A 82 4.67 8.18 7.22
N ASP A 83 5.47 9.24 7.25
CA ASP A 83 6.68 9.31 8.10
C ASP A 83 6.30 9.20 9.59
N GLU A 84 5.34 10.00 10.06
CA GLU A 84 4.83 9.89 11.43
C GLU A 84 4.23 8.50 11.69
N PHE A 85 3.49 7.93 10.74
CA PHE A 85 2.90 6.62 10.91
C PHE A 85 3.96 5.53 11.12
N TRP A 86 5.04 5.55 10.33
CA TRP A 86 6.10 4.55 10.44
C TRP A 86 6.95 4.74 11.70
N ASP A 87 7.19 5.99 12.14
CA ASP A 87 7.78 6.27 13.46
C ASP A 87 6.94 5.64 14.59
N ARG A 88 5.61 5.79 14.53
CA ARG A 88 4.70 5.14 15.49
C ARG A 88 4.72 3.63 15.35
N ALA A 89 4.79 3.10 14.14
CA ALA A 89 4.86 1.66 13.91
C ALA A 89 6.14 1.05 14.51
N ASN A 90 7.27 1.75 14.42
CA ASN A 90 8.50 1.35 15.11
C ASN A 90 8.30 1.31 16.63
N GLN A 91 7.79 2.41 17.20
CA GLN A 91 7.61 2.56 18.65
C GLN A 91 6.61 1.56 19.25
N TYR A 92 5.48 1.33 18.57
CA TYR A 92 4.33 0.63 19.14
C TYR A 92 4.06 -0.75 18.54
N CYS A 93 4.56 -1.03 17.33
CA CYS A 93 4.36 -2.31 16.64
C CYS A 93 5.65 -3.11 16.46
N GLY A 94 6.81 -2.56 16.82
CA GLY A 94 8.10 -3.22 16.72
C GLY A 94 8.60 -3.40 15.28
N VAL A 95 8.15 -2.52 14.37
CA VAL A 95 8.70 -2.40 13.02
C VAL A 95 10.15 -1.96 13.10
N ALA A 96 11.07 -2.71 12.50
CA ALA A 96 12.49 -2.39 12.45
C ALA A 96 12.85 -1.69 11.13
N GLU A 97 12.32 -2.17 10.01
CA GLU A 97 12.64 -1.62 8.70
C GLU A 97 11.41 -1.65 7.80
N VAL A 98 11.33 -0.69 6.89
CA VAL A 98 10.33 -0.68 5.82
C VAL A 98 11.01 -0.39 4.49
N GLU A 99 10.83 -1.32 3.56
CA GLU A 99 11.26 -1.19 2.17
C GLU A 99 10.05 -0.95 1.26
N ILE A 100 10.21 -0.05 0.30
CA ILE A 100 9.23 0.24 -0.74
C ILE A 100 9.92 0.06 -2.09
N ASP A 101 9.37 -0.79 -2.95
CA ASP A 101 9.93 -1.15 -4.25
C ASP A 101 11.40 -1.62 -4.17
N GLY A 102 11.73 -2.36 -3.10
CA GLY A 102 13.07 -2.90 -2.83
C GLY A 102 14.08 -1.85 -2.37
N LYS A 103 13.64 -0.61 -2.12
CA LYS A 103 14.46 0.45 -1.52
C LYS A 103 14.12 0.57 -0.04
N LEU A 104 15.14 0.54 0.81
CA LEU A 104 15.00 0.87 2.22
C LEU A 104 14.62 2.34 2.37
N VAL A 105 13.41 2.61 2.86
CA VAL A 105 12.88 3.96 3.05
C VAL A 105 12.97 4.36 4.51
N TYR A 106 12.67 3.44 5.43
CA TYR A 106 12.65 3.71 6.88
C TYR A 106 13.55 2.72 7.63
N PRO A 107 14.79 3.10 7.98
CA PRO A 107 15.73 2.28 8.76
C PRO A 107 15.74 2.69 10.24
N PHE A 108 14.89 2.07 11.06
CA PHE A 108 14.71 2.46 12.47
C PHE A 108 15.72 1.84 13.45
#